data_AF-A0A968MBY8-F1
#
_entry.id   AF-A0A968MBY8-F1
#
_cell.length_a   1.000
_cell.length_b   1.000
_cell.length_c   1.000
_cell.angle_alpha   90.00
_cell.angle_beta   90.00
_cell.angle_gamma   90.00
#
_symmetry.space_group_name_H-M   'P 1'
#
loop_
_entity.id
_entity.type
_entity.pdbx_description
1 polymer ?
#
loop_
_entity_poly.entity_id
_entity_poly.type
_entity_poly.pdbx_seq_one_letter_code
_entity_poly.pdbx_strand_id
1 'polypeptide(L)' 'MVISWLHKQGITSDMAYIAALGSIFLSIALWVFRRGEDTANAERFGIFVGLWAPTLAVLGRALEEKERAIKIQM' A
#
# COMPACT_ATOMS: atom_id res chain seq x y z
N MET A 1 -6.14 -17.36 -4.71
CA MET A 1 -6.50 -16.97 -6.09
C MET A 1 -6.06 -15.55 -6.45
N VAL A 2 -6.29 -14.54 -5.60
CA VAL A 2 -5.91 -13.14 -5.88
C VAL A 2 -4.39 -12.92 -5.87
N ILE A 3 -3.69 -13.38 -4.81
CA ILE A 3 -2.22 -13.23 -4.71
C ILE A 3 -1.49 -13.93 -5.87
N SER A 4 -2.00 -15.08 -6.33
CA SER A 4 -1.47 -15.77 -7.51
C SER A 4 -1.63 -14.98 -8.80
N TRP A 5 -2.71 -14.20 -8.93
CA TRP A 5 -2.93 -13.36 -10.09
C TRP A 5 -2.04 -12.11 -10.05
N LEU A 6 -1.94 -11.45 -8.90
CA LEU A 6 -1.07 -10.28 -8.70
C LEU A 6 0.40 -10.60 -8.99
N HIS A 7 0.90 -11.72 -8.47
CA HIS A 7 2.27 -12.15 -8.72
C HIS A 7 2.51 -12.49 -10.21
N LYS A 8 1.51 -13.08 -10.90
CA LYS A 8 1.59 -13.32 -12.36
C LYS A 8 1.64 -12.04 -13.19
N GLN A 9 1.07 -10.94 -12.70
CA GLN A 9 1.15 -9.62 -13.32
C GLN A 9 2.48 -8.91 -13.02
N GLY A 10 3.41 -9.56 -12.32
CA GLY A 10 4.73 -9.01 -11.98
C GLY A 10 4.73 -8.10 -10.76
N ILE A 11 3.65 -8.06 -9.97
CA ILE A 11 3.64 -7.32 -8.70
C ILE A 11 4.42 -8.11 -7.66
N THR A 12 5.50 -7.51 -7.17
CA THR A 12 6.36 -8.08 -6.13
C THR A 12 5.96 -7.62 -4.74
N SER A 13 6.40 -8.36 -3.73
CA SER A 13 6.25 -7.97 -2.31
C SER A 13 6.83 -6.58 -2.02
N ASP A 14 8.00 -6.25 -2.57
CA ASP A 14 8.64 -4.93 -2.43
C ASP A 14 7.75 -3.77 -2.93
N MET A 15 7.09 -3.94 -4.07
CA MET A 15 6.18 -2.91 -4.61
C MET A 15 5.00 -2.65 -3.67
N ALA A 16 4.47 -3.71 -3.05
CA ALA A 16 3.37 -3.58 -2.09
C ALA A 16 3.82 -2.88 -0.79
N TYR A 17 5.04 -3.17 -0.29
CA TYR A 17 5.61 -2.45 0.85
C TYR A 17 5.92 -0.98 0.53
N ILE A 18 6.44 -0.68 -0.66
CA ILE A 18 6.64 0.70 -1.12
C ILE A 18 5.29 1.42 -1.24
N ALA A 19 4.25 0.77 -1.76
CA ALA A 19 2.92 1.35 -1.81
C ALA A 19 2.35 1.62 -0.40
N ALA A 20 2.61 0.72 0.55
CA ALA A 20 2.21 0.91 1.95
C ALA A 20 2.87 2.17 2.53
N LEU A 21 4.18 2.31 2.41
CA LEU A 21 4.90 3.52 2.85
C LEU A 21 4.45 4.76 2.07
N GLY A 22 4.27 4.63 0.76
CA GLY A 22 3.80 5.70 -0.12
C GLY A 22 2.44 6.25 0.31
N SER A 23 1.52 5.40 0.79
CA SER A 23 0.21 5.85 1.29
C SER A 23 0.31 6.74 2.53
N ILE A 24 1.30 6.51 3.40
CA ILE A 24 1.56 7.33 4.58
C ILE A 24 2.05 8.72 4.14
N PHE A 25 3.06 8.76 3.27
CA PHE A 25 3.59 10.03 2.75
C PHE A 25 2.55 10.80 1.95
N LEU A 26 1.74 10.10 1.14
CA LEU A 26 0.68 10.70 0.35
C LEU A 26 -0.41 11.31 1.25
N SER A 27 -0.78 10.63 2.34
CA SER A 27 -1.71 11.14 3.34
C SER A 27 -1.24 12.47 3.94
N ILE A 28 0.03 12.55 4.34
CA ILE A 28 0.64 13.77 4.89
C ILE A 28 0.67 14.87 3.82
N ALA A 29 1.12 14.55 2.61
CA ALA A 29 1.19 15.50 1.50
C ALA A 29 -0.20 16.10 1.20
N LEU A 30 -1.23 15.25 1.09
CA LEU A 30 -2.60 15.68 0.81
C LEU A 30 -3.13 16.64 1.88
N TRP A 31 -2.87 16.36 3.16
CA TRP A 31 -3.25 17.28 4.23
C TRP A 31 -2.53 18.63 4.09
N VAL A 32 -1.22 18.62 3.87
CA VAL A 32 -0.42 19.87 3.72
C VAL A 32 -0.91 20.71 2.53
N PHE A 33 -1.19 20.08 1.38
CA PHE A 33 -1.61 20.78 0.18
C PHE A 33 -3.07 21.26 0.22
N ARG A 34 -3.98 20.53 0.89
CA ARG A 34 -5.43 20.81 0.84
C ARG A 34 -5.96 21.58 2.05
N ARG A 35 -5.20 21.69 3.14
CA ARG A 35 -5.66 22.35 4.39
C ARG A 35 -6.09 23.82 4.26
N GLY A 36 -5.69 24.51 3.17
CA GLY A 36 -5.97 25.93 2.95
C GLY A 36 -7.36 26.25 2.39
N GLU A 37 -8.00 25.32 1.68
CA GLU A 37 -9.34 25.54 1.08
C GLU A 37 -10.46 24.96 1.95
N ASP A 38 -10.31 23.69 2.35
CA ASP A 38 -11.27 22.98 3.19
C ASP A 38 -10.52 22.02 4.11
N THR A 39 -10.19 22.51 5.31
CA THR A 39 -9.39 21.76 6.29
C THR A 39 -10.08 20.46 6.70
N ALA A 40 -11.40 20.45 6.87
CA ALA A 40 -12.14 19.26 7.28
C ALA A 40 -12.13 18.18 6.19
N ASN A 41 -12.23 18.58 4.92
CA ASN A 41 -12.09 17.66 3.79
C ASN A 41 -10.65 17.12 3.69
N ALA A 42 -9.64 17.99 3.83
CA ALA A 42 -8.24 17.61 3.78
C ALA A 42 -7.86 16.57 4.84
N GLU A 43 -8.34 16.76 6.07
CA GLU A 43 -8.13 15.81 7.18
C GLU A 43 -8.78 14.45 6.91
N ARG A 44 -10.06 14.44 6.52
CA ARG A 44 -10.79 13.19 6.23
C ARG A 44 -10.16 12.43 5.06
N PHE A 45 -9.77 13.14 4.01
CA PHE A 45 -9.14 12.53 2.84
C PHE A 45 -7.73 12.01 3.16
N GLY A 46 -6.92 12.77 3.90
CA GLY A 46 -5.62 12.33 4.39
C GLY A 46 -5.73 11.06 5.23
N ILE A 47 -6.65 11.01 6.20
CA ILE A 47 -6.89 9.81 7.03
C ILE A 47 -7.29 8.63 6.17
N PHE A 48 -8.23 8.82 5.23
CA PHE A 48 -8.67 7.76 4.31
C PHE A 48 -7.49 7.16 3.53
N VAL A 49 -6.60 7.99 2.99
CA VAL A 49 -5.41 7.53 2.25
C VAL A 49 -4.43 6.82 3.19
N GLY A 50 -4.20 7.34 4.40
CA GLY A 50 -3.30 6.73 5.38
C GLY A 50 -3.76 5.37 5.89
N LEU A 51 -5.08 5.11 5.91
CA LEU A 51 -5.67 3.82 6.30
C LEU A 51 -5.33 2.67 5.33
N TRP A 52 -4.86 2.96 4.12
CA TRP A 52 -4.45 1.92 3.17
C TRP A 52 -3.10 1.29 3.52
N ALA A 53 -2.26 1.95 4.32
CA ALA A 53 -0.95 1.45 4.73
C ALA A 53 -0.99 0.01 5.31
N PRO A 54 -1.80 -0.31 6.34
CA PRO A 54 -1.87 -1.66 6.89
C PRO A 54 -2.33 -2.69 5.86
N THR A 55 -3.30 -2.36 5.01
CA THR A 55 -3.82 -3.28 3.98
C THR A 55 -2.75 -3.60 2.94
N LEU A 56 -2.01 -2.59 2.47
CA LEU A 56 -0.92 -2.75 1.52
C LEU A 56 0.27 -3.52 2.12
N ALA A 57 0.57 -3.31 3.40
CA ALA A 57 1.61 -4.06 4.11
C ALA A 57 1.24 -5.55 4.26
N VAL A 58 -0.01 -5.86 4.62
CA VAL A 58 -0.50 -7.26 4.68
C VAL A 58 -0.46 -7.90 3.29
N LEU A 59 -0.79 -7.15 2.24
CA LEU A 59 -0.67 -7.63 0.86
C LEU A 59 0.78 -7.96 0.49
N GLY A 60 1.72 -7.09 0.86
CA GLY A 60 3.16 -7.33 0.67
C GLY A 60 3.64 -8.59 1.36
N ARG A 61 3.22 -8.80 2.61
CA ARG A 61 3.52 -10.02 3.36
C ARG A 61 2.96 -11.27 2.67
N ALA A 62 1.72 -11.22 2.19
CA ALA A 62 1.11 -12.36 1.49
C ALA A 62 1.83 -12.68 0.15
N LEU A 63 2.32 -11.66 -0.56
CA LEU A 63 3.15 -11.83 -1.75
C LEU A 63 4.52 -12.44 -1.41
N GLU A 64 5.15 -11.97 -0.33
CA GLU A 64 6.44 -12.46 0.15
C GLU A 64 6.37 -13.94 0.54
N GLU A 65 5.33 -14.34 1.27
CA GLU A 65 5.09 -15.74 1.63
C GLU A 65 4.96 -16.63 0.38
N LYS A 66 4.33 -16.13 -0.68
CA LYS A 66 4.20 -16.83 -1.96
C LYS A 66 5.52 -16.93 -2.71
N GLU A 67 6.28 -15.83 -2.81
CA GLU A 67 7.60 -15.78 -3.44
C GLU A 67 8.57 -16.74 -2.74
N ARG A 68 8.55 -16.77 -1.40
CA ARG A 68 9.35 -17.68 -0.59
C ARG A 68 8.98 -19.14 -0.81
N ALA A 69 7.68 -19.45 -0.87
CA ALA A 69 7.20 -20.81 -1.14
C ALA A 69 7.64 -21.33 -2.53
N ILE A 70 7.60 -20.48 -3.56
CA ILE A 70 8.09 -20.81 -4.91
C ILE A 70 9.60 -21.10 -4.87
N LYS A 71 10.38 -20.26 -4.17
CA LYS A 71 11.84 -20.41 -4.09
C LYS A 71 12.28 -21.70 -3.39
N ILE A 72 11.50 -22.24 -2.47
CA ILE A 72 11.81 -23.51 -1.76
C ILE A 72 11.56 -24.74 -2.65
N GLN A 73 10.74 -24.62 -3.70
CA GLN A 73 10.41 -25.72 -4.62
C GLN A 73 11.34 -25.83 -5.83
N MET A 74 12.27 -24.87 -6.01
CA MET A 74 13.29 -24.87 -7.06
C MET A 74 14.64 -25.33 -6.51
#